data_AF-A0A5C6PLM8-F1
#
_entry.id   AF-A0A5C6PLM8-F1
#
_cell.length_a   1.000
_cell.length_b   1.000
_cell.length_c   1.000
_cell.angle_alpha   90.00
_cell.angle_beta   90.00
_cell.angle_gamma   90.00
#
_symmetry.space_group_name_H-M   'P 1'
#
loop_
_entity.id
_entity.type
_entity.pdbx_description
1 polymer ?
#
loop_
_entity_poly.entity_id
_entity_poly.type
_entity_poly.pdbx_seq_one_letter_code
_entity_poly.pdbx_strand_id
1 'polypeptide(L)'
;MSVPNEPAVSRMNPTIVMCQPGFYKSTLGNTECSKCPPHSFSHHEGSLFCGCEKNYFRAEGDPVAMACTRPPSAPRNVISSINETSVILDWSWPEDNGGRRDITFTVVCKRCRSAPSGGGGLNQLCEPCRSNVRFLPRAAGLQNTTVTVADLLAHTNYTFEIEAQNGVSPLAPKMRQYAAVTITTNQAGEMPQLSSSGIKACGQIIRQERT
;
A
#
# COMPACT_ATOMS: atom_id res chain seq x y z
N MET A 1 -18.23 -26.77 -12.92
CA MET A 1 -18.62 -28.16 -12.64
C MET A 1 -18.34 -28.42 -11.18
N SER A 2 -19.38 -28.40 -10.36
CA SER A 2 -19.35 -28.71 -8.94
C SER A 2 -19.04 -30.19 -8.78
N VAL A 3 -17.83 -30.52 -8.29
CA VAL A 3 -17.53 -31.89 -7.87
C VAL A 3 -18.52 -32.23 -6.76
N PRO A 4 -19.27 -33.34 -6.84
CA PRO A 4 -20.16 -33.75 -5.77
C PRO A 4 -19.39 -33.77 -4.45
N ASN A 5 -20.04 -33.27 -3.39
CA ASN A 5 -19.49 -33.09 -2.04
C ASN A 5 -19.29 -34.46 -1.35
N GLU A 6 -18.50 -35.33 -1.96
CA GLU A 6 -18.14 -36.62 -1.37
C GLU A 6 -17.12 -36.41 -0.25
N PRO A 7 -17.23 -37.12 0.87
CA PRO A 7 -16.30 -36.97 1.99
C PRO A 7 -14.87 -37.35 1.57
N ALA A 8 -13.89 -36.60 2.06
CA ALA A 8 -12.48 -36.77 1.76
C ALA A 8 -11.91 -38.03 2.47
N VAL A 9 -11.48 -39.02 1.69
CA VAL A 9 -11.01 -40.31 2.24
C VAL A 9 -9.62 -40.66 1.69
N SER A 10 -8.72 -41.16 2.54
CA SER A 10 -7.47 -41.82 2.13
C SER A 10 -7.59 -43.34 2.19
N ARG A 11 -6.80 -44.09 1.41
CA ARG A 11 -6.63 -45.52 1.66
C ARG A 11 -5.36 -45.74 2.46
N MET A 12 -5.53 -46.38 3.60
CA MET A 12 -4.44 -46.82 4.46
C MET A 12 -4.61 -48.33 4.63
N ASN A 13 -4.01 -49.14 3.75
CA ASN A 13 -4.02 -50.63 3.77
C ASN A 13 -5.38 -51.32 4.08
N PRO A 14 -5.84 -52.24 3.23
CA PRO A 14 -7.05 -52.16 2.38
C PRO A 14 -8.28 -51.33 2.87
N THR A 15 -8.16 -50.50 3.90
CA THR A 15 -9.25 -49.73 4.51
C THR A 15 -9.34 -48.31 3.97
N ILE A 16 -10.58 -47.84 3.83
CA ILE A 16 -10.99 -46.51 3.38
C ILE A 16 -11.26 -45.70 4.64
N VAL A 17 -10.43 -44.69 4.94
CA VAL A 17 -10.49 -43.92 6.19
C VAL A 17 -10.72 -42.43 5.89
N MET A 18 -11.72 -41.84 6.55
CA MET A 18 -11.98 -40.40 6.44
C MET A 18 -10.81 -39.59 7.00
N CYS A 19 -10.49 -38.46 6.36
CA CYS A 19 -9.48 -37.55 6.89
C CYS A 19 -9.87 -37.08 8.29
N GLN A 20 -8.99 -37.25 9.27
CA GLN A 20 -9.21 -36.84 10.64
C GLN A 20 -9.27 -35.29 10.77
N PRO A 21 -9.87 -34.74 11.84
CA PRO A 21 -9.86 -33.30 12.09
C PRO A 21 -8.42 -32.75 12.09
N GLY A 22 -8.24 -31.56 11.51
CA GLY A 22 -6.93 -30.98 11.23
C GLY A 22 -6.25 -31.49 9.96
N PHE A 23 -6.86 -32.43 9.24
CA PHE A 23 -6.42 -32.88 7.92
C PHE A 23 -7.50 -32.64 6.86
N TYR A 24 -7.08 -32.57 5.61
CA TYR A 24 -7.95 -32.43 4.45
C TYR A 24 -7.43 -33.20 3.24
N LYS A 25 -8.27 -33.38 2.24
CA LYS A 25 -7.85 -33.90 0.94
C LYS A 25 -8.75 -33.36 -0.18
N SER A 26 -8.16 -32.63 -1.11
CA SER A 26 -8.89 -31.94 -2.19
C SER A 26 -8.91 -32.68 -3.53
N THR A 27 -8.09 -33.72 -3.68
CA THR A 27 -7.97 -34.50 -4.92
C THR A 27 -8.59 -35.89 -4.78
N LEU A 28 -9.28 -36.31 -5.83
CA LEU A 28 -9.73 -37.70 -6.00
C LEU A 28 -8.50 -38.57 -6.32
N GLY A 29 -8.35 -39.69 -5.64
CA GLY A 29 -7.21 -40.59 -5.84
C GLY A 29 -6.76 -41.27 -4.56
N ASN A 30 -5.63 -41.96 -4.61
CA ASN A 30 -5.14 -42.76 -3.48
C ASN A 30 -4.15 -42.03 -2.55
N THR A 31 -4.18 -40.70 -2.57
CA THR A 31 -3.31 -39.87 -1.74
C THR A 31 -3.74 -39.87 -0.28
N GLU A 32 -2.77 -39.80 0.63
CA GLU A 32 -3.03 -39.63 2.06
C GLU A 32 -3.61 -38.25 2.35
N CYS A 33 -4.29 -38.13 3.49
CA CYS A 33 -4.80 -36.85 3.96
C CYS A 33 -3.64 -35.94 4.33
N SER A 34 -3.71 -34.68 3.89
CA SER A 34 -2.70 -33.67 4.18
C SER A 34 -3.10 -32.86 5.41
N LYS A 35 -2.11 -32.49 6.24
CA LYS A 35 -2.36 -31.59 7.37
C LYS A 35 -2.82 -30.22 6.88
N CYS A 36 -3.71 -29.57 7.63
CA CYS A 36 -4.13 -28.22 7.32
C CYS A 36 -2.93 -27.25 7.27
N PRO A 37 -2.86 -26.39 6.24
CA PRO A 37 -1.87 -25.33 6.16
C PRO A 37 -1.95 -24.36 7.36
N PRO A 38 -0.88 -23.58 7.62
CA PRO A 38 -0.90 -22.55 8.67
C PRO A 38 -2.10 -21.60 8.54
N HIS A 39 -2.61 -21.17 9.69
CA HIS A 39 -3.79 -20.31 9.83
C HIS A 39 -5.07 -20.89 9.22
N SER A 40 -5.17 -22.22 9.17
CA SER A 40 -6.35 -22.92 8.70
C SER A 40 -6.60 -24.19 9.51
N PHE A 41 -7.86 -24.62 9.58
CA PHE A 41 -8.28 -25.79 10.33
C PHE A 41 -9.43 -26.54 9.63
N SER A 42 -9.62 -27.81 9.98
CA SER A 42 -10.78 -28.61 9.64
C SER A 42 -11.35 -29.25 10.91
N HIS A 43 -12.60 -28.94 11.25
CA HIS A 43 -13.23 -29.49 12.46
C HIS A 43 -13.84 -30.87 12.26
N HIS A 44 -14.19 -31.21 11.01
CA HIS A 44 -14.94 -32.41 10.69
C HIS A 44 -14.06 -33.43 9.98
N GLU A 45 -14.37 -34.70 10.23
CA GLU A 45 -13.81 -35.78 9.45
C GLU A 45 -14.23 -35.67 7.97
N GLY A 46 -13.38 -36.12 7.07
CA GLY A 46 -13.67 -36.12 5.64
C GLY A 46 -13.66 -34.73 4.98
N SER A 47 -12.94 -33.77 5.56
CA SER A 47 -12.88 -32.40 5.01
C SER A 47 -12.12 -32.33 3.68
N LEU A 48 -12.74 -31.72 2.65
CA LEU A 48 -12.11 -31.52 1.34
C LEU A 48 -11.16 -30.32 1.29
N PHE A 49 -11.29 -29.40 2.24
CA PHE A 49 -10.45 -28.21 2.39
C PHE A 49 -10.40 -27.78 3.86
N CYS A 50 -9.41 -26.95 4.22
CA CYS A 50 -9.33 -26.34 5.54
C CYS A 50 -9.86 -24.90 5.49
N GLY A 51 -10.79 -24.57 6.39
CA GLY A 51 -11.28 -23.20 6.58
C GLY A 51 -10.23 -22.31 7.20
N CYS A 52 -10.21 -21.02 6.87
CA CYS A 52 -9.28 -20.07 7.47
C CYS A 52 -9.66 -19.71 8.90
N GLU A 53 -8.65 -19.47 9.73
CA GLU A 53 -8.81 -18.84 11.04
C GLU A 53 -9.40 -17.43 10.92
N LYS A 54 -9.98 -16.93 12.01
CA LYS A 54 -10.50 -15.57 12.08
C LYS A 54 -9.42 -14.57 11.67
N ASN A 55 -9.77 -13.63 10.79
CA ASN A 55 -8.89 -12.59 10.25
C ASN A 55 -7.78 -13.09 9.30
N TYR A 56 -7.86 -14.35 8.85
CA TYR A 56 -7.04 -14.89 7.78
C TYR A 56 -7.90 -15.31 6.60
N PHE A 57 -7.32 -15.24 5.41
CA PHE A 57 -8.05 -15.36 4.15
C PHE A 57 -7.19 -16.03 3.08
N ARG A 58 -7.88 -16.55 2.06
CA ARG A 58 -7.29 -16.93 0.77
C ARG A 58 -7.92 -16.06 -0.31
N ALA A 59 -7.09 -15.51 -1.18
CA ALA A 59 -7.50 -14.78 -2.37
C ALA A 59 -8.08 -15.72 -3.42
N GLU A 60 -8.80 -15.16 -4.38
CA GLU A 60 -9.30 -15.92 -5.52
C GLU A 60 -8.13 -16.47 -6.35
N GLY A 61 -8.14 -17.77 -6.62
CA GLY A 61 -7.07 -18.47 -7.35
C GLY A 61 -5.95 -19.04 -6.48
N ASP A 62 -5.93 -18.79 -5.17
CA ASP A 62 -4.97 -19.45 -4.29
C ASP A 62 -5.24 -20.97 -4.21
N PRO A 63 -4.20 -21.82 -4.26
CA PRO A 63 -4.35 -23.25 -4.02
C PRO A 63 -4.86 -23.54 -2.60
N VAL A 64 -5.68 -24.58 -2.45
CA VAL A 64 -6.16 -25.07 -1.14
C VAL A 64 -5.04 -25.49 -0.19
N ALA A 65 -3.88 -25.85 -0.73
CA ALA A 65 -2.68 -26.20 0.02
C ALA A 65 -1.90 -24.98 0.53
N MET A 66 -2.19 -23.77 0.04
CA MET A 66 -1.57 -22.55 0.51
C MET A 66 -2.08 -22.19 1.92
N ALA A 67 -1.20 -21.64 2.76
CA ALA A 67 -1.58 -21.08 4.06
C ALA A 67 -2.63 -19.97 3.90
N CYS A 68 -3.50 -19.81 4.90
CA CYS A 68 -4.28 -18.58 4.95
C CYS A 68 -3.38 -17.43 5.37
N THR A 69 -3.66 -16.25 4.82
CA THR A 69 -2.80 -15.06 4.91
C THR A 69 -3.62 -13.87 5.39
N ARG A 70 -2.97 -12.77 5.75
CA ARG A 70 -3.65 -11.55 6.22
C ARG A 70 -3.18 -10.32 5.45
N PRO A 71 -3.91 -9.19 5.51
CA PRO A 71 -3.41 -7.92 4.96
C PRO A 71 -2.07 -7.54 5.61
N PRO A 72 -1.18 -6.85 4.90
CA PRO A 72 0.11 -6.43 5.45
C PRO A 72 -0.08 -5.29 6.48
N SER A 73 0.96 -5.05 7.28
CA SER A 73 1.02 -3.88 8.16
C SER A 73 1.23 -2.59 7.34
N ALA A 74 1.13 -1.43 8.01
CA ALA A 74 1.47 -0.16 7.37
C ALA A 74 2.94 -0.13 6.88
N PRO A 75 3.25 0.60 5.79
CA PRO A 75 4.62 0.93 5.41
C PRO A 75 5.35 1.68 6.53
N ARG A 76 6.68 1.62 6.53
CA ARG A 76 7.52 2.25 7.57
C ARG A 76 8.33 3.40 7.00
N ASN A 77 8.88 4.25 7.87
CA ASN A 77 9.87 5.28 7.52
C ASN A 77 9.46 6.16 6.31
N VAL A 78 8.27 6.74 6.36
CA VAL A 78 7.81 7.64 5.28
C VAL A 78 8.62 8.94 5.35
N ILE A 79 9.28 9.27 4.26
CA ILE A 79 10.08 10.50 4.06
C ILE A 79 9.43 11.31 2.94
N SER A 80 9.28 12.61 3.16
CA SER A 80 8.74 13.55 2.17
C SER A 80 9.78 14.59 1.81
N SER A 81 10.05 14.77 0.52
CA SER A 81 10.90 15.83 -0.02
C SER A 81 10.08 16.74 -0.91
N ILE A 82 9.93 18.01 -0.51
CA ILE A 82 9.08 18.99 -1.20
C ILE A 82 9.94 19.81 -2.15
N ASN A 83 9.49 19.93 -3.39
CA ASN A 83 10.07 20.80 -4.40
C ASN A 83 8.96 21.67 -5.00
N GLU A 84 8.85 22.90 -4.50
CA GLU A 84 7.81 23.87 -4.88
C GLU A 84 6.37 23.31 -4.73
N THR A 85 5.72 23.00 -5.85
CA THR A 85 4.37 22.42 -5.97
C THR A 85 4.37 20.90 -6.18
N SER A 86 5.49 20.25 -5.92
CA SER A 86 5.65 18.80 -6.01
C SER A 86 6.23 18.21 -4.73
N VAL A 87 5.95 16.95 -4.48
CA VAL A 87 6.55 16.18 -3.38
C VAL A 87 6.98 14.81 -3.88
N ILE A 88 8.16 14.40 -3.46
CA ILE A 88 8.63 13.03 -3.58
C ILE A 88 8.37 12.36 -2.24
N LEU A 89 7.61 11.27 -2.26
CA LEU A 89 7.39 10.41 -1.11
C LEU A 89 8.23 9.16 -1.30
N ASP A 90 8.98 8.80 -0.27
CA ASP A 90 9.76 7.57 -0.18
C ASP A 90 9.41 6.85 1.12
N TRP A 91 9.35 5.52 1.10
CA TRP A 91 9.02 4.73 2.28
C TRP A 91 9.76 3.39 2.30
N SER A 92 9.69 2.71 3.44
CA SER A 92 10.17 1.36 3.61
C SER A 92 9.02 0.35 3.59
N TRP A 93 9.35 -0.88 3.23
CA TRP A 93 8.42 -2.01 3.27
C TRP A 93 7.80 -2.21 4.67
N PRO A 94 6.57 -2.75 4.73
CA PRO A 94 5.92 -3.15 5.97
C PRO A 94 6.81 -4.05 6.84
N GLU A 95 6.55 -4.06 8.14
CA GLU A 95 7.18 -5.04 9.04
C GLU A 95 6.62 -6.45 8.82
N ASP A 96 5.31 -6.54 8.63
CA ASP A 96 4.63 -7.79 8.32
C ASP A 96 3.93 -7.71 6.97
N ASN A 97 4.28 -8.66 6.11
CA ASN A 97 3.72 -8.83 4.78
C ASN A 97 2.46 -9.70 4.76
N GLY A 98 2.03 -10.19 5.92
CA GLY A 98 0.87 -11.06 6.10
C GLY A 98 1.05 -12.44 5.46
N GLY A 99 2.29 -12.86 5.27
CA GLY A 99 2.65 -14.15 4.65
C GLY A 99 2.63 -14.16 3.12
N ARG A 100 2.55 -12.99 2.46
CA ARG A 100 2.57 -12.89 0.99
C ARG A 100 3.73 -12.09 0.42
N ARG A 101 3.90 -12.18 -0.91
CA ARG A 101 4.92 -11.46 -1.69
C ARG A 101 4.32 -10.61 -2.82
N ASP A 102 3.01 -10.68 -3.03
CA ASP A 102 2.23 -9.92 -4.03
C ASP A 102 1.83 -8.53 -3.50
N ILE A 103 2.71 -7.90 -2.72
CA ILE A 103 2.42 -6.62 -2.09
C ILE A 103 2.56 -5.49 -3.11
N THR A 104 1.61 -4.58 -3.06
CA THR A 104 1.62 -3.32 -3.81
C THR A 104 1.25 -2.17 -2.89
N PHE A 105 1.60 -0.95 -3.28
CA PHE A 105 1.31 0.27 -2.53
C PHE A 105 0.28 1.12 -3.25
N THR A 106 -0.57 1.77 -2.46
CA THR A 106 -1.53 2.77 -2.90
C THR A 106 -1.36 4.03 -2.06
N VAL A 107 -1.37 5.18 -2.72
CA VAL A 107 -1.21 6.50 -2.11
C VAL A 107 -2.49 7.30 -2.31
N VAL A 108 -3.08 7.74 -1.19
CA VAL A 108 -4.27 8.58 -1.15
C VAL A 108 -3.84 10.00 -0.76
N CYS A 109 -4.25 10.98 -1.56
CA CYS A 109 -4.02 12.40 -1.28
C CYS A 109 -5.28 13.02 -0.69
N LYS A 110 -5.11 13.73 0.43
CA LYS A 110 -6.14 14.55 1.07
C LYS A 110 -5.64 15.99 1.21
N ARG A 111 -6.50 16.96 0.92
CA ARG A 111 -6.27 18.37 1.20
C ARG A 111 -6.97 18.73 2.50
N CYS A 112 -6.21 19.16 3.50
CA CYS A 112 -6.74 19.47 4.81
C CYS A 112 -6.74 20.99 5.05
N ARG A 113 -7.85 21.52 5.55
CA ARG A 113 -8.00 22.94 5.92
C ARG A 113 -8.49 23.05 7.34
N SER A 114 -7.95 24.00 8.09
CA SER A 114 -8.48 24.35 9.40
C SER A 114 -9.76 25.15 9.20
N ALA A 115 -10.89 24.60 9.65
CA ALA A 115 -12.18 25.29 9.66
C ALA A 115 -12.52 25.72 11.10
N PRO A 116 -13.05 26.94 11.30
CA PRO A 116 -13.59 27.33 12.60
C PRO A 116 -14.74 26.38 12.97
N SER A 117 -14.65 25.69 14.11
CA SER A 117 -15.79 24.96 14.65
C SER A 117 -16.65 25.91 15.48
N GLY A 118 -17.98 25.73 15.45
CA GLY A 118 -18.94 26.59 16.17
C GLY A 118 -18.81 26.59 17.70
N GLY A 119 -17.79 25.92 18.25
CA GLY A 119 -17.47 25.85 19.67
C GLY A 119 -16.05 26.33 20.02
N GLY A 120 -15.45 27.24 19.23
CA GLY A 120 -14.15 27.84 19.55
C GLY A 120 -12.92 26.94 19.35
N GLY A 121 -13.10 25.78 18.73
CA GLY A 121 -12.01 24.88 18.33
C GLY A 121 -11.69 24.99 16.83
N LEU A 122 -10.55 24.45 16.42
CA LEU A 122 -10.23 24.23 15.01
C LEU A 122 -10.64 22.80 14.65
N ASN A 123 -11.57 22.64 13.72
CA ASN A 123 -11.84 21.32 13.12
C ASN A 123 -11.06 21.21 11.80
N GLN A 124 -10.26 20.16 11.65
CA GLN A 124 -9.51 19.94 10.42
C GLN A 124 -10.39 19.18 9.42
N LEU A 125 -10.85 19.89 8.39
CA LEU A 125 -11.64 19.30 7.32
C LEU A 125 -10.69 18.82 6.22
N CYS A 126 -10.65 17.51 5.97
CA CYS A 126 -9.85 16.90 4.92
C CYS A 126 -10.75 16.37 3.80
N GLU A 127 -10.53 16.83 2.57
CA GLU A 127 -11.22 16.36 1.37
C GLU A 127 -10.23 15.61 0.46
N PRO A 128 -10.68 14.61 -0.33
CA PRO A 128 -9.83 14.00 -1.35
C PRO A 128 -9.25 15.05 -2.29
N CYS A 129 -7.99 14.88 -2.70
CA CYS A 129 -7.37 15.79 -3.66
C CYS A 129 -8.13 15.79 -4.99
N ARG A 130 -8.13 16.96 -5.63
CA ARG A 130 -8.79 17.17 -6.93
C ARG A 130 -8.02 16.45 -8.04
N SER A 131 -8.69 16.23 -9.17
CA SER A 131 -8.17 15.50 -10.34
C SER A 131 -6.95 16.14 -11.01
N ASN A 132 -6.60 17.38 -10.66
CA ASN A 132 -5.40 18.04 -11.17
C ASN A 132 -4.10 17.56 -10.51
N VAL A 133 -4.17 16.87 -9.36
CA VAL A 133 -2.98 16.30 -8.71
C VAL A 133 -2.51 15.08 -9.49
N ARG A 134 -1.23 15.06 -9.86
CA ARG A 134 -0.66 14.03 -10.73
C ARG A 134 0.31 13.14 -9.98
N PHE A 135 0.12 11.83 -10.07
CA PHE A 135 1.00 10.83 -9.48
C PHE A 135 1.89 10.20 -10.54
N LEU A 136 3.19 10.16 -10.28
CA LEU A 136 4.18 9.55 -11.15
C LEU A 136 4.92 8.43 -10.38
N PRO A 137 4.89 7.18 -10.88
CA PRO A 137 4.26 6.75 -12.14
C PRO A 137 2.71 6.60 -12.05
N ARG A 138 2.16 6.37 -10.86
CA ARG A 138 0.72 6.15 -10.62
C ARG A 138 0.41 6.24 -9.12
N ALA A 139 -0.86 6.36 -8.76
CA ALA A 139 -1.30 6.44 -7.35
C ALA A 139 -1.48 5.05 -6.69
N ALA A 140 -1.81 4.01 -7.46
CA ALA A 140 -2.15 2.68 -6.95
C ALA A 140 -1.40 1.59 -7.72
N GLY A 141 -1.24 0.42 -7.11
CA GLY A 141 -0.54 -0.72 -7.72
C GLY A 141 0.96 -0.47 -7.89
N LEU A 142 1.56 0.34 -7.02
CA LEU A 142 2.98 0.62 -7.01
C LEU A 142 3.74 -0.60 -6.46
N GLN A 143 4.80 -1.04 -7.14
CA GLN A 143 5.71 -2.07 -6.63
C GLN A 143 6.96 -1.47 -5.99
N ASN A 144 7.32 -0.26 -6.42
CA ASN A 144 8.42 0.51 -5.84
C ASN A 144 7.91 1.31 -4.63
N THR A 145 8.83 1.66 -3.75
CA THR A 145 8.55 2.38 -2.51
C THR A 145 8.71 3.90 -2.62
N THR A 146 8.51 4.43 -3.83
CA THR A 146 8.60 5.86 -4.10
C THR A 146 7.51 6.30 -5.06
N VAL A 147 6.99 7.51 -4.86
CA VAL A 147 6.09 8.19 -5.80
C VAL A 147 6.38 9.68 -5.81
N THR A 148 6.30 10.30 -6.99
CA THR A 148 6.28 11.75 -7.11
C THR A 148 4.85 12.23 -7.30
N VAL A 149 4.43 13.19 -6.49
CA VAL A 149 3.13 13.86 -6.60
C VAL A 149 3.37 15.30 -7.04
N ALA A 150 2.82 15.67 -8.19
CA ALA A 150 2.99 16.98 -8.81
C ALA A 150 1.67 17.74 -8.88
N ASP A 151 1.77 19.01 -9.30
CA ASP A 151 0.62 19.88 -9.58
C ASP A 151 -0.23 20.19 -8.32
N LEU A 152 0.44 20.22 -7.16
CA LEU A 152 -0.15 20.62 -5.88
C LEU A 152 -0.30 22.15 -5.84
N LEU A 153 -1.37 22.62 -5.21
CA LEU A 153 -1.53 24.06 -4.94
C LEU A 153 -0.51 24.51 -3.90
N ALA A 154 0.16 25.64 -4.14
CA ALA A 154 1.08 26.27 -3.18
C ALA A 154 0.36 26.67 -1.88
N HIS A 155 1.13 26.82 -0.80
CA HIS A 155 0.65 27.22 0.54
C HIS A 155 -0.53 26.40 1.07
N THR A 156 -0.61 25.13 0.69
CA THR A 156 -1.72 24.26 1.04
C THR A 156 -1.21 23.05 1.82
N ASN A 157 -1.94 22.68 2.86
CA ASN A 157 -1.65 21.49 3.65
C ASN A 157 -2.24 20.25 2.98
N TYR A 158 -1.37 19.29 2.66
CA TYR A 158 -1.76 18.00 2.13
C TYR A 158 -1.37 16.90 3.09
N THR A 159 -2.25 15.92 3.25
CA THR A 159 -1.98 14.68 3.96
C THR A 159 -1.98 13.54 2.94
N PHE A 160 -0.89 12.78 2.91
CA PHE A 160 -0.75 11.59 2.10
C PHE A 160 -0.84 10.35 2.98
N GLU A 161 -1.72 9.43 2.62
CA GLU A 161 -1.85 8.12 3.25
C GLU A 161 -1.28 7.07 2.30
N ILE A 162 -0.24 6.36 2.74
CA ILE A 162 0.41 5.29 1.99
C ILE A 162 -0.03 3.97 2.62
N GLU A 163 -0.71 3.16 1.82
CA GLU A 163 -1.23 1.87 2.21
C GLU A 163 -0.47 0.75 1.49
N ALA A 164 -0.08 -0.30 2.23
CA ALA A 164 0.36 -1.55 1.64
C ALA A 164 -0.82 -2.50 1.48
N GLN A 165 -0.92 -3.16 0.33
CA GLN A 165 -2.02 -4.07 0.00
C GLN A 165 -1.46 -5.36 -0.60
N ASN A 166 -2.12 -6.49 -0.35
CA ASN A 166 -1.84 -7.79 -0.99
C ASN A 166 -3.16 -8.41 -1.49
N GLY A 167 -3.10 -9.62 -2.07
CA GLY A 167 -4.28 -10.28 -2.66
C GLY A 167 -5.45 -10.51 -1.71
N VAL A 168 -5.24 -10.47 -0.37
CA VAL A 168 -6.31 -10.62 0.62
C VAL A 168 -6.81 -9.32 1.24
N SER A 169 -6.16 -8.18 0.97
CA SER A 169 -6.61 -6.86 1.44
C SER A 169 -8.08 -6.52 1.07
N PRO A 170 -8.59 -6.86 -0.13
CA PRO A 170 -10.02 -6.71 -0.48
C PRO A 170 -11.00 -7.39 0.48
N LEU A 171 -10.61 -8.53 1.04
CA LEU A 171 -11.47 -9.35 1.91
C LEU A 171 -11.55 -8.83 3.35
N ALA A 172 -10.61 -7.95 3.74
CA ALA A 172 -10.53 -7.41 5.10
C ALA A 172 -10.36 -5.87 5.14
N PRO A 173 -11.33 -5.08 4.64
CA PRO A 173 -11.22 -3.61 4.62
C PRO A 173 -10.98 -2.98 6.00
N LYS A 174 -11.56 -3.56 7.06
CA LYS A 174 -11.44 -3.07 8.44
C LYS A 174 -10.08 -3.32 9.09
N MET A 175 -9.24 -4.16 8.49
CA MET A 175 -7.92 -4.50 9.01
C MET A 175 -6.78 -3.77 8.31
N ARG A 176 -7.10 -3.01 7.26
CA ARG A 176 -6.06 -2.33 6.48
C ARG A 176 -5.46 -1.19 7.28
N GLN A 177 -4.17 -0.98 7.10
CA GLN A 177 -3.39 0.02 7.81
C GLN A 177 -2.62 0.87 6.81
N TYR A 178 -2.41 2.13 7.15
CA TYR A 178 -1.68 3.08 6.33
C TYR A 178 -0.72 3.90 7.20
N ALA A 179 0.36 4.36 6.58
CA ALA A 179 1.20 5.41 7.14
C ALA A 179 0.72 6.76 6.60
N ALA A 180 0.76 7.80 7.42
CA ALA A 180 0.31 9.13 7.01
C ALA A 180 1.42 10.17 7.22
N VAL A 181 1.57 11.08 6.26
CA VAL A 181 2.46 12.25 6.36
C VAL A 181 1.70 13.50 5.93
N THR A 182 1.86 14.58 6.68
CA THR A 182 1.30 15.89 6.34
C THR A 182 2.42 16.82 5.93
N ILE A 183 2.25 17.48 4.78
CA ILE A 183 3.17 18.46 4.23
C ILE A 183 2.45 19.78 3.98
N THR A 184 3.24 20.85 3.91
CA THR A 184 2.80 22.16 3.43
C THR A 184 3.67 22.52 2.22
N THR A 185 3.05 22.71 1.06
CA THR A 185 3.76 23.13 -0.16
C THR A 185 4.21 24.57 -0.07
N ASN A 186 5.42 24.89 -0.53
CA ASN A 186 5.98 26.24 -0.52
C ASN A 186 5.51 27.08 -1.72
N GLN A 187 5.86 28.37 -1.73
CA GLN A 187 5.66 29.27 -2.86
C GLN A 187 6.47 28.77 -4.08
N ALA A 188 5.85 28.67 -5.25
CA ALA A 188 6.62 28.66 -6.50
C ALA A 188 7.35 30.00 -6.54
N GLY A 189 8.69 29.99 -6.55
CA GLY A 189 9.46 31.22 -6.57
C GLY A 189 9.00 32.07 -7.75
N GLU A 190 8.58 33.31 -7.48
CA GLU A 190 8.49 34.32 -8.54
C GLU A 190 9.86 34.33 -9.23
N MET A 191 9.89 34.07 -10.54
CA MET A 191 11.10 34.33 -11.34
C MET A 191 11.53 35.76 -11.03
N PRO A 192 12.80 36.03 -10.69
CA PRO A 192 13.27 37.39 -10.56
C PRO A 192 13.06 38.06 -11.91
N GLN A 193 12.08 38.98 -11.98
CA GLN A 193 12.00 39.93 -13.06
C GLN A 193 13.34 40.65 -13.06
N LEU A 194 14.16 40.44 -14.10
CA LEU A 194 15.35 41.27 -14.33
C LEU A 194 14.83 42.71 -14.52
N SER A 195 14.83 43.50 -13.45
CA SER A 195 14.68 44.93 -13.54
C SER A 195 15.99 45.48 -14.08
N SER A 196 16.00 45.76 -15.39
CA SER A 196 17.09 46.45 -16.05
C SER A 196 17.10 47.92 -15.63
N SER A 197 17.66 48.23 -14.46
CA SER A 197 17.93 49.62 -14.08
C SER A 197 19.20 49.70 -13.23
N GLY A 198 20.27 50.19 -13.84
CA GLY A 198 21.38 50.82 -13.12
C GLY A 198 22.72 50.12 -13.18
N ILE A 199 23.30 49.90 -14.36
CA ILE A 199 24.75 49.73 -14.46
C ILE A 199 25.37 51.14 -14.52
N LYS A 200 25.77 51.66 -13.36
CA LYS A 200 26.79 52.72 -13.30
C LYS A 200 28.14 52.05 -13.47
N ALA A 201 28.82 52.38 -14.57
CA ALA A 201 30.18 51.98 -14.84
C ALA A 201 31.12 52.52 -13.74
N CYS A 202 32.00 51.66 -13.25
CA CYS A 202 33.13 52.04 -12.42
C CYS A 202 34.34 51.19 -12.83
N GLY A 203 35.50 51.83 -12.97
CA GLY A 203 36.77 51.13 -12.79
C GLY A 203 37.57 50.82 -14.05
N GLN A 204 38.28 51.85 -14.50
CA GLN A 204 39.51 51.79 -15.28
C GLN A 204 40.54 50.83 -14.64
N ILE A 205 41.08 49.87 -15.41
CA ILE A 205 42.33 49.18 -15.11
C ILE A 205 43.20 49.18 -16.37
N ILE A 206 44.39 49.76 -16.23
CA ILE A 206 45.48 49.83 -17.20
C ILE A 206 46.37 48.57 -17.05
N ARG A 207 46.98 48.16 -18.18
CA ARG A 207 48.15 47.24 -18.43
C ARG A 207 47.74 45.98 -19.21
N GLN A 208 48.46 45.48 -20.23
CA GLN A 208 49.76 45.81 -20.83
C GLN A 208 49.89 45.09 -22.21
N GLU A 209 50.70 45.70 -23.10
CA GLU A 209 51.57 45.13 -24.16
C GLU A 209 51.06 44.19 -25.27
N ARG A 210 51.31 44.58 -26.54
CA ARG A 210 52.48 44.05 -27.28
C ARG A 210 52.82 44.87 -28.53
N THR A 211 54.12 44.88 -28.78
CA THR A 211 54.88 45.29 -29.97
C THR A 211 54.33 44.74 -31.27
#